data_AF-A0A953HAV9-F1
#
_entry.id   AF-A0A953HAV9-F1
#
_cell.length_a   1.000
_cell.length_b   1.000
_cell.length_c   1.000
_cell.angle_alpha   90.00
_cell.angle_beta   90.00
_cell.angle_gamma   90.00
#
_symmetry.space_group_name_H-M   'P 1'
#
loop_
_entity.id
_entity.type
_entity.pdbx_description
1 polymer ?
#
loop_
_entity_poly.entity_id
_entity_poly.type
_entity_poly.pdbx_seq_one_letter_code
_entity_poly.pdbx_strand_id
1 'polypeptide(L)'
;MYTELCKYGEVDVLVSGIQADVTASFPIRYRLYGCSFIFGSKGGVDIWKTIRRLRPVRLFRDMKRLKIEEYDWVISDFEPVSVWACRKKGKKVYGLSHQSAVMHPLAARPRRQAGPPGRLGFEKIMHLAMKMSGFYIKAIPPDVFPALIRSSVRNLQVQSGEDIVVYLPSYSAATIVRVLEQIPQVNWKVFSKHEGKSWQQANVRVEPVNNERFSHSPGRLQRSPDGRRF
;
A
#
# COMPACT_ATOMS: atom_id res chain seq x y z
N MET A 1 12.52 7.22 1.45
CA MET A 1 12.19 7.83 2.76
C MET A 1 13.31 7.56 3.76
N TYR A 2 13.57 6.30 4.15
CA TYR A 2 14.65 5.95 5.09
C TYR A 2 15.99 6.66 4.79
N THR A 3 16.57 6.45 3.60
CA THR A 3 17.84 7.07 3.18
C THR A 3 17.83 8.60 3.24
N GLU A 4 16.67 9.22 3.03
CA GLU A 4 16.55 10.69 3.09
C GLU A 4 16.53 11.17 4.53
N LEU A 5 15.79 10.50 5.42
CA LEU A 5 15.71 10.84 6.84
C LEU A 5 17.07 10.67 7.53
N CYS A 6 17.88 9.68 7.13
CA CYS A 6 19.23 9.47 7.67
C CYS A 6 20.17 10.66 7.45
N LYS A 7 19.89 11.55 6.48
CA LYS A 7 20.67 12.78 6.28
C LYS A 7 20.45 13.81 7.40
N TYR A 8 19.37 13.68 8.15
CA TYR A 8 18.93 14.64 9.17
C TYR A 8 19.04 14.08 10.60
N GLY A 9 19.43 12.82 10.78
CA GLY A 9 19.61 12.23 12.10
C GLY A 9 19.64 10.70 12.11
N GLU A 10 19.66 10.14 13.31
CA GLU A 10 19.57 8.70 13.53
C GLU A 10 18.15 8.20 13.28
N VAL A 11 18.02 7.15 12.47
CA VAL A 11 16.71 6.65 12.03
C VAL A 11 16.58 5.18 12.33
N ASP A 12 15.60 4.87 13.18
CA ASP A 12 15.12 3.52 13.36
C ASP A 12 13.83 3.26 12.59
N VAL A 13 13.71 2.05 12.06
CA VAL A 13 12.51 1.62 11.35
C VAL A 13 11.73 0.61 12.17
N LEU A 14 10.43 0.89 12.29
CA LEU A 14 9.44 -0.03 12.81
C LEU A 14 8.53 -0.50 11.68
N VAL A 15 8.33 -1.81 11.59
CA VAL A 15 7.33 -2.43 10.73
C VAL A 15 6.39 -3.25 11.60
N SER A 16 5.08 -3.05 11.42
CA SER A 16 4.06 -3.91 12.01
C SER A 16 3.13 -4.48 10.96
N GLY A 17 2.67 -5.70 11.20
CA GLY A 17 1.70 -6.37 10.36
C GLY A 17 2.12 -7.77 9.94
N ILE A 18 1.17 -8.48 9.34
CA ILE A 18 1.28 -9.93 9.05
C ILE A 18 1.25 -10.26 7.56
N GLN A 19 1.10 -9.27 6.68
CA GLN A 19 1.08 -9.42 5.22
C GLN A 19 2.12 -8.50 4.56
N ALA A 20 3.39 -8.64 4.95
CA ALA A 20 4.47 -7.97 4.27
C ALA A 20 4.89 -8.80 3.05
N ASP A 21 4.44 -8.38 1.87
CA ASP A 21 4.75 -9.05 0.60
C ASP A 21 6.14 -8.64 0.02
N VAL A 22 6.84 -7.69 0.67
CA VAL A 22 8.12 -7.13 0.18
C VAL A 22 9.17 -7.09 1.27
N THR A 23 10.36 -7.60 0.96
CA THR A 23 11.54 -7.49 1.84
C THR A 23 12.05 -6.06 1.85
N ALA A 24 12.21 -5.48 3.04
CA ALA A 24 12.81 -4.16 3.18
C ALA A 24 14.31 -4.21 2.84
N SER A 25 14.79 -3.21 2.10
CA SER A 25 16.21 -3.04 1.73
C SER A 25 17.00 -2.22 2.76
N PHE A 26 16.44 -1.99 3.94
CA PHE A 26 17.01 -1.18 5.01
C PHE A 26 16.85 -1.89 6.37
N PRO A 27 17.69 -1.58 7.37
CA PRO A 27 17.62 -2.20 8.68
C PRO A 27 16.29 -1.87 9.37
N ILE A 28 15.70 -2.88 10.02
CA ILE A 28 14.46 -2.75 10.79
C ILE A 28 14.76 -3.07 12.24
N ARG A 29 14.65 -2.07 13.11
CA ARG A 29 14.85 -2.22 14.57
C ARG A 29 13.68 -2.94 15.23
N TYR A 30 12.44 -2.63 14.81
CA TYR A 30 11.24 -3.23 15.41
C TYR A 30 10.41 -3.96 14.35
N ARG A 31 10.19 -5.26 14.57
CA ARG A 31 9.22 -6.07 13.84
C ARG A 31 8.11 -6.52 14.78
N LEU A 32 6.95 -5.91 14.64
CA LEU A 32 5.80 -6.13 15.52
C LEU A 32 4.68 -6.87 14.79
N TYR A 33 3.82 -7.54 15.55
CA TYR A 33 2.68 -8.22 14.93
C TYR A 33 1.63 -7.23 14.45
N GLY A 34 1.40 -6.18 15.26
CA GLY A 34 0.51 -5.08 14.91
C GLY A 34 -0.93 -5.49 14.67
N CYS A 35 -1.59 -4.73 13.81
CA CYS A 35 -2.94 -4.98 13.32
C CYS A 35 -2.94 -4.81 11.80
N SER A 36 -3.47 -5.78 11.06
CA SER A 36 -3.53 -5.73 9.60
C SER A 36 -4.85 -6.26 9.10
N PHE A 37 -5.29 -5.71 7.97
CA PHE A 37 -6.35 -6.33 7.18
C PHE A 37 -5.80 -7.55 6.44
N ILE A 38 -6.56 -8.64 6.45
CA ILE A 38 -6.25 -9.82 5.63
C ILE A 38 -7.00 -9.67 4.31
N PHE A 39 -6.27 -9.52 3.21
CA PHE A 39 -6.88 -9.56 1.88
C PHE A 39 -7.33 -10.97 1.53
N GLY A 40 -8.57 -11.09 1.07
CA GLY A 40 -9.12 -12.32 0.50
C GLY A 40 -8.74 -12.47 -0.98
N SER A 41 -9.36 -13.44 -1.65
CA SER A 41 -9.15 -13.74 -3.08
C SER A 41 -10.26 -13.18 -4.00
N LYS A 42 -11.27 -12.52 -3.43
CA LYS A 42 -12.47 -12.03 -4.12
C LYS A 42 -12.51 -10.50 -4.28
N GLY A 43 -11.37 -9.83 -4.21
CA GLY A 43 -11.29 -8.38 -4.46
C GLY A 43 -11.39 -7.47 -3.25
N GLY A 44 -11.28 -8.00 -2.03
CA GLY A 44 -11.46 -7.20 -0.82
C GLY A 44 -10.87 -7.81 0.44
N VAL A 45 -11.09 -7.13 1.56
CA VAL A 45 -10.68 -7.59 2.89
C VAL A 45 -11.57 -8.73 3.34
N ASP A 46 -10.97 -9.84 3.76
CA ASP A 46 -11.65 -10.93 4.44
C ASP A 46 -11.80 -10.57 5.93
N ILE A 47 -12.94 -9.99 6.29
CA ILE A 47 -13.22 -9.48 7.63
C ILE A 47 -13.16 -10.59 8.68
N TRP A 48 -13.72 -11.77 8.38
CA TRP A 48 -13.68 -12.91 9.29
C TRP A 48 -12.26 -13.39 9.56
N LYS A 49 -11.43 -13.54 8.52
CA LYS A 49 -10.01 -13.86 8.71
C LYS A 49 -9.26 -12.75 9.45
N THR A 50 -9.58 -11.49 9.17
CA THR A 50 -8.99 -10.33 9.86
C THR A 50 -9.26 -10.38 11.35
N ILE A 51 -10.52 -10.55 11.76
CA ILE A 51 -10.91 -10.65 13.18
C ILE A 51 -10.23 -11.84 13.85
N ARG A 52 -10.25 -13.02 13.21
CA ARG A 52 -9.62 -14.24 13.77
C ARG A 52 -8.10 -14.13 13.91
N ARG A 53 -7.45 -13.31 13.07
CA ARG A 53 -6.00 -13.06 13.12
C ARG A 53 -5.64 -11.92 14.07
N LEU A 54 -6.60 -11.16 14.58
CA LEU A 54 -6.34 -10.08 15.52
C LEU A 54 -5.80 -10.65 16.84
N ARG A 55 -4.73 -10.06 17.37
CA ARG A 55 -4.13 -10.45 18.66
C ARG A 55 -4.12 -9.26 19.61
N PRO A 56 -5.25 -8.87 20.23
CA PRO A 56 -5.37 -7.64 21.00
C PRO A 56 -4.40 -7.59 22.20
N VAL A 57 -4.22 -8.70 22.90
CA VAL A 57 -3.24 -8.81 24.01
C VAL A 57 -1.82 -8.56 23.53
N ARG A 58 -1.45 -9.11 22.36
CA ARG A 58 -0.14 -8.89 21.75
C ARG A 58 0.01 -7.46 21.27
N LEU A 59 -1.01 -6.88 20.64
CA LEU A 59 -1.03 -5.49 20.21
C LEU A 59 -0.76 -4.55 21.40
N PHE A 60 -1.43 -4.77 22.53
CA PHE A 60 -1.21 -3.99 23.74
C PHE A 60 0.19 -4.15 24.33
N ARG A 61 0.74 -5.37 24.29
CA ARG A 61 2.11 -5.64 24.70
C ARG A 61 3.13 -4.95 23.79
N ASP A 62 2.91 -5.01 22.48
CA ASP A 62 3.75 -4.38 21.46
C ASP A 62 3.79 -2.85 21.69
N MET A 63 2.62 -2.22 21.93
CA MET A 63 2.55 -0.79 22.28
C MET A 63 3.29 -0.44 23.58
N LYS A 64 3.22 -1.29 24.60
CA LYS A 64 3.90 -1.05 25.89
C LYS A 64 5.42 -1.23 25.83
N ARG A 65 5.92 -2.11 24.96
CA ARG A 65 7.35 -2.43 24.83
C ARG A 65 8.12 -1.43 23.99
N LEU A 66 7.42 -0.66 23.15
CA LEU A 66 8.04 0.40 22.37
C LEU A 66 8.53 1.50 23.28
N LYS A 67 9.85 1.72 23.24
CA LYS A 67 10.53 2.82 23.93
C LYS A 67 10.39 4.11 23.13
N ILE A 68 9.15 4.52 22.91
CA ILE A 68 8.83 5.65 22.03
C ILE A 68 9.34 6.98 22.58
N GLU A 69 9.61 7.03 23.89
CA GLU A 69 10.15 8.20 24.57
C GLU A 69 11.59 8.51 24.15
N GLU A 70 12.35 7.51 23.69
CA GLU A 70 13.74 7.65 23.18
C GLU A 70 13.83 8.44 21.87
N TYR A 71 12.70 8.71 21.21
CA TYR A 71 12.67 9.39 19.90
C TYR A 71 12.16 10.82 20.02
N ASP A 72 12.89 11.80 19.47
CA ASP A 72 12.42 13.18 19.38
C ASP A 72 11.21 13.32 18.42
N TRP A 73 11.28 12.59 17.30
CA TRP A 73 10.30 12.62 16.23
C TRP A 73 9.82 11.22 15.88
N VAL A 74 8.52 11.08 15.67
CA VAL A 74 7.91 9.85 15.16
C VAL A 74 7.13 10.17 13.89
N ILE A 75 7.52 9.55 12.79
CA ILE A 75 6.82 9.63 11.49
C ILE A 75 6.14 8.28 11.25
N SER A 76 4.86 8.29 10.92
CA SER A 76 4.07 7.08 10.73
C SER A 76 3.26 7.11 9.44
N ASP A 77 3.36 6.05 8.65
CA ASP A 77 2.45 5.74 7.52
C ASP A 77 1.23 4.97 8.04
N PHE A 78 0.54 5.54 9.03
CA PHE A 78 -0.60 4.94 9.73
C PHE A 78 -0.37 3.56 10.35
N GLU A 79 0.86 3.31 10.76
CA GLU A 79 1.18 2.10 11.51
C GLU A 79 0.54 2.21 12.91
N PRO A 80 -0.43 1.34 13.26
CA PRO A 80 -1.27 1.54 14.44
C PRO A 80 -0.49 1.48 15.77
N VAL A 81 0.53 0.62 15.89
CA VAL A 81 1.23 0.39 17.16
C VAL A 81 1.97 1.65 17.61
N SER A 82 2.78 2.25 16.73
CA SER A 82 3.53 3.48 16.99
C SER A 82 2.62 4.65 17.29
N VAL A 83 1.55 4.83 16.50
CA VAL A 83 0.61 5.94 16.68
C VAL A 83 -0.10 5.86 18.04
N TRP A 84 -0.58 4.68 18.43
CA TRP A 84 -1.22 4.49 19.73
C TRP A 84 -0.23 4.57 20.90
N ALA A 85 1.00 4.08 20.72
CA ALA A 85 2.07 4.21 21.72
C ALA A 85 2.41 5.70 21.96
N CYS A 86 2.60 6.48 20.91
CA CYS A 86 2.80 7.93 20.99
C CYS A 86 1.68 8.62 21.74
N ARG A 87 0.42 8.35 21.38
CA ARG A 87 -0.75 8.95 22.03
C ARG A 87 -0.80 8.62 23.52
N LYS A 88 -0.53 7.37 23.90
CA LYS A 88 -0.55 6.94 25.31
C LYS A 88 0.56 7.59 26.14
N LYS A 89 1.69 7.90 25.51
CA LYS A 89 2.87 8.51 26.15
C LYS A 89 2.94 10.03 25.98
N GLY A 90 1.93 10.65 25.37
CA GLY A 90 1.92 12.09 25.10
C GLY A 90 3.00 12.56 24.12
N LYS A 91 3.57 11.67 23.30
CA LYS A 91 4.58 12.01 22.29
C LYS A 91 3.91 12.45 21.00
N LYS A 92 4.53 13.41 20.31
CA LYS A 92 4.07 13.90 19.00
C LYS A 92 4.34 12.84 17.93
N VAL A 93 3.38 12.64 17.04
CA VAL A 93 3.50 11.76 15.88
C VAL A 93 2.99 12.46 14.63
N TYR A 94 3.76 12.34 13.54
CA TYR A 94 3.50 12.96 12.25
C TYR A 94 3.04 11.88 11.28
N GLY A 95 1.84 12.05 10.73
CA GLY A 95 1.29 11.15 9.71
C GLY A 95 1.83 11.53 8.33
N LEU A 96 2.44 10.57 7.62
CA LEU A 96 2.92 10.77 6.26
C LEU A 96 2.60 9.57 5.37
N SER A 97 1.65 9.72 4.45
CA SER A 97 0.99 8.56 3.82
C SER A 97 0.09 8.93 2.64
N HIS A 98 -0.32 7.95 1.84
CA HIS A 98 -1.36 8.19 0.83
C HIS A 98 -2.72 8.44 1.48
N GLN A 99 -3.05 7.68 2.54
CA GLN A 99 -4.37 7.73 3.14
C GLN A 99 -4.60 9.06 3.90
N SER A 100 -3.53 9.81 4.27
CA SER A 100 -3.63 11.18 4.78
C SER A 100 -4.18 12.11 3.72
N ALA A 101 -3.76 11.93 2.46
CA ALA A 101 -4.25 12.75 1.36
C ALA A 101 -5.73 12.50 1.07
N VAL A 102 -6.20 11.26 1.20
CA VAL A 102 -7.61 10.90 0.94
C VAL A 102 -8.57 11.53 1.96
N MET A 103 -8.07 11.89 3.15
CA MET A 103 -8.84 12.65 4.14
C MET A 103 -9.06 14.11 3.76
N HIS A 104 -8.27 14.65 2.83
CA HIS A 104 -8.41 16.03 2.40
C HIS A 104 -9.79 16.26 1.74
N PRO A 105 -10.51 17.36 2.04
CA PRO A 105 -11.84 17.62 1.48
C PRO A 105 -11.90 17.63 -0.06
N LEU A 106 -10.81 18.06 -0.70
CA LEU A 106 -10.67 18.11 -2.17
C LEU A 106 -10.18 16.79 -2.81
N ALA A 107 -9.87 15.76 -2.02
CA ALA A 107 -9.50 14.47 -2.58
C ALA A 107 -10.72 13.77 -3.19
N ALA A 108 -10.52 13.04 -4.30
CA ALA A 108 -11.61 12.34 -4.95
C ALA A 108 -12.19 11.27 -4.01
N ARG A 109 -13.52 11.29 -3.83
CA ARG A 109 -14.24 10.33 -2.99
C ARG A 109 -14.96 9.31 -3.87
N PRO A 110 -14.99 8.03 -3.45
CA PRO A 110 -15.77 7.02 -4.17
C PRO A 110 -17.26 7.35 -4.10
N ARG A 111 -17.99 7.11 -5.20
CA ARG A 111 -19.46 7.29 -5.24
C ARG A 111 -20.17 6.47 -4.16
N ARG A 112 -19.67 5.27 -3.87
CA ARG A 112 -20.12 4.44 -2.75
C ARG A 112 -19.12 4.56 -1.61
N GLN A 113 -19.57 5.05 -0.47
CA GLN A 113 -18.74 5.18 0.72
C GLN A 113 -18.59 3.81 1.40
N ALA A 114 -17.46 3.59 2.06
CA ALA A 114 -17.26 2.41 2.88
C ALA A 114 -18.32 2.35 4.01
N GLY A 115 -18.74 1.14 4.37
CA GLY A 115 -19.64 0.94 5.50
C GLY A 115 -19.05 1.44 6.84
N PRO A 116 -19.88 1.66 7.87
CA PRO A 116 -19.48 2.32 9.12
C PRO A 116 -18.21 1.78 9.79
N PRO A 117 -17.99 0.45 9.96
CA PRO A 117 -16.85 -0.03 10.73
C PRO A 117 -15.49 0.23 10.04
N GLY A 118 -15.45 0.19 8.71
CA GLY A 118 -14.22 0.46 7.95
C GLY A 118 -13.82 1.93 8.01
N ARG A 119 -14.81 2.83 7.97
CA ARG A 119 -14.61 4.27 8.06
C ARG A 119 -14.19 4.71 9.46
N LEU A 120 -14.87 4.22 10.50
CA LEU A 120 -14.60 4.62 11.88
C LEU A 120 -13.20 4.21 12.36
N GLY A 121 -12.75 3.00 12.03
CA GLY A 121 -11.41 2.53 12.41
C GLY A 121 -10.29 3.33 11.72
N PHE A 122 -10.50 3.64 10.44
CA PHE A 122 -9.60 4.44 9.63
C PHE A 122 -9.48 5.88 10.14
N GLU A 123 -10.60 6.59 10.27
CA GLU A 123 -10.64 7.98 10.76
C GLU A 123 -10.05 8.08 12.18
N LYS A 124 -10.33 7.09 13.04
CA LYS A 124 -9.85 7.11 14.43
C LYS A 124 -8.34 7.02 14.53
N ILE A 125 -7.67 6.17 13.74
CA ILE A 125 -6.20 6.07 13.73
C ILE A 125 -5.59 7.33 13.12
N MET A 126 -6.21 7.85 12.06
CA MET A 126 -5.77 9.03 11.34
C MET A 126 -5.74 10.27 12.27
N HIS A 127 -6.79 10.48 13.05
CA HIS A 127 -6.91 11.61 13.97
C HIS A 127 -6.01 11.53 15.21
N LEU A 128 -5.23 10.45 15.39
CA LEU A 128 -4.25 10.38 16.48
C LEU A 128 -2.93 11.05 16.10
N ALA A 129 -2.69 11.35 14.82
CA ALA A 129 -1.53 12.09 14.38
C ALA A 129 -1.68 13.59 14.67
N MET A 130 -0.60 14.23 15.13
CA MET A 130 -0.59 15.67 15.45
C MET A 130 -0.67 16.52 14.19
N LYS A 131 0.03 16.12 13.14
CA LYS A 131 -0.04 16.71 11.80
C LYS A 131 -0.06 15.58 10.79
N MET A 132 -0.84 15.76 9.73
CA MET A 132 -0.95 14.83 8.61
C MET A 132 -0.51 15.51 7.32
N SER A 133 0.46 14.91 6.65
CA SER A 133 0.81 15.25 5.27
C SER A 133 0.59 14.03 4.39
N GLY A 134 0.23 14.27 3.14
CA GLY A 134 -0.23 13.23 2.24
C GLY A 134 0.53 13.17 0.93
N PHE A 135 0.52 12.01 0.29
CA PHE A 135 0.92 11.86 -1.12
C PHE A 135 -0.30 11.51 -1.95
N TYR A 136 -0.55 12.24 -3.04
CA TYR A 136 -1.71 12.02 -3.92
C TYR A 136 -1.33 12.19 -5.39
N ILE A 137 -2.15 11.62 -6.28
CA ILE A 137 -1.93 11.71 -7.73
C ILE A 137 -1.88 13.17 -8.18
N LYS A 138 -2.78 14.01 -7.65
CA LYS A 138 -2.79 15.46 -7.85
C LYS A 138 -2.41 16.16 -6.54
N ALA A 139 -1.38 17.00 -6.56
CA ALA A 139 -1.02 17.78 -5.38
C ALA A 139 -2.17 18.68 -4.93
N ILE A 140 -2.34 18.82 -3.61
CA ILE A 140 -3.29 19.74 -2.98
C ILE A 140 -2.54 20.51 -1.89
N PRO A 141 -2.00 21.70 -2.20
CA PRO A 141 -1.25 22.49 -1.25
C PRO A 141 -2.09 22.88 -0.01
N PRO A 142 -1.46 23.08 1.16
CA PRO A 142 -0.01 23.01 1.39
C PRO A 142 0.50 21.62 1.78
N ASP A 143 -0.35 20.71 2.24
CA ASP A 143 0.06 19.48 2.95
C ASP A 143 -0.10 18.17 2.14
N VAL A 144 -0.63 18.23 0.90
CA VAL A 144 -0.72 17.06 0.01
C VAL A 144 0.21 17.22 -1.19
N PHE A 145 1.26 16.40 -1.19
CA PHE A 145 2.31 16.37 -2.20
C PHE A 145 1.99 15.39 -3.34
N PRO A 146 2.67 15.48 -4.50
CA PRO A 146 2.57 14.48 -5.55
C PRO A 146 2.99 13.08 -5.07
N ALA A 147 2.44 12.04 -5.70
CA ALA A 147 2.80 10.66 -5.41
C ALA A 147 4.32 10.40 -5.55
N LEU A 148 4.87 9.65 -4.60
CA LEU A 148 6.26 9.20 -4.63
C LEU A 148 6.44 8.10 -5.66
N ILE A 149 6.98 8.44 -6.83
CA ILE A 149 7.32 7.49 -7.90
C ILE A 149 8.83 7.26 -7.86
N ARG A 150 9.25 5.98 -7.83
CA ARG A 150 10.66 5.60 -7.81
C ARG A 150 11.38 6.12 -9.06
N SER A 151 12.62 6.58 -8.92
CA SER A 151 13.45 7.02 -10.05
C SER A 151 13.59 5.92 -11.11
N SER A 152 13.74 4.66 -10.67
CA SER A 152 13.79 3.51 -11.58
C SER A 152 12.57 3.41 -12.48
N VAL A 153 11.38 3.82 -12.02
CA VAL A 153 10.14 3.84 -12.81
C VAL A 153 10.09 5.09 -13.70
N ARG A 154 10.43 6.26 -13.16
CA ARG A 154 10.46 7.52 -13.93
C ARG A 154 11.42 7.49 -15.12
N ASN A 155 12.50 6.74 -14.97
CA ASN A 155 13.56 6.64 -15.97
C ASN A 155 13.40 5.39 -16.86
N LEU A 156 12.30 4.64 -16.73
CA LEU A 156 12.05 3.49 -17.62
C LEU A 156 11.93 3.96 -19.06
N GLN A 157 12.65 3.27 -19.93
CA GLN A 157 12.43 3.38 -21.37
C GLN A 157 11.13 2.64 -21.70
N VAL A 158 10.11 3.41 -22.08
CA VAL A 158 8.80 2.87 -22.37
C VAL A 158 8.84 2.15 -23.71
N GLN A 159 8.42 0.88 -23.71
CA GLN A 159 8.28 0.07 -24.92
C GLN A 159 6.81 -0.26 -25.14
N SER A 160 6.33 -0.03 -26.36
CA SER A 160 4.98 -0.44 -26.76
C SER A 160 4.95 -1.95 -26.97
N GLY A 161 4.16 -2.65 -26.17
CA GLY A 161 3.86 -4.07 -26.37
C GLY A 161 2.47 -4.29 -26.95
N GLU A 162 2.21 -5.53 -27.37
CA GLU A 162 0.88 -5.99 -27.80
C GLU A 162 0.00 -6.36 -26.61
N ASP A 163 0.61 -6.83 -25.51
CA ASP A 163 -0.08 -7.31 -24.32
C ASP A 163 -0.67 -6.16 -23.49
N ILE A 164 -1.85 -6.38 -22.90
CA ILE A 164 -2.34 -5.58 -21.80
C ILE A 164 -1.92 -6.23 -20.47
N VAL A 165 -1.13 -5.49 -19.69
CA VAL A 165 -0.62 -5.93 -18.40
C VAL A 165 -1.63 -5.62 -17.30
N VAL A 166 -1.98 -6.63 -16.51
CA VAL A 166 -2.97 -6.54 -15.42
C VAL A 166 -2.33 -6.93 -14.09
N TYR A 167 -2.52 -6.08 -13.08
CA TYR A 167 -2.13 -6.36 -11.71
C TYR A 167 -3.25 -5.96 -10.75
N LEU A 168 -3.97 -6.98 -10.26
CA LEU A 168 -5.10 -6.81 -9.32
C LEU A 168 -4.87 -7.72 -8.09
N PRO A 169 -3.99 -7.31 -7.15
CA PRO A 169 -3.50 -8.17 -6.08
C PRO A 169 -4.56 -8.62 -5.07
N SER A 170 -5.74 -8.00 -5.08
CA SER A 170 -6.87 -8.38 -4.22
C SER A 170 -7.71 -9.53 -4.80
N TYR A 171 -7.48 -9.90 -6.06
CA TYR A 171 -8.21 -10.96 -6.75
C TYR A 171 -7.30 -12.17 -7.00
N SER A 172 -7.86 -13.38 -6.96
CA SER A 172 -7.14 -14.56 -7.44
C SER A 172 -6.94 -14.50 -8.96
N ALA A 173 -5.85 -15.10 -9.44
CA ALA A 173 -5.60 -15.25 -10.88
C ALA A 173 -6.80 -15.90 -11.58
N ALA A 174 -7.37 -16.97 -11.02
CA ALA A 174 -8.56 -17.63 -11.57
C ALA A 174 -9.77 -16.69 -11.73
N THR A 175 -9.98 -15.76 -10.79
CA THR A 175 -11.09 -14.78 -10.90
C THR A 175 -10.83 -13.80 -12.04
N ILE A 176 -9.58 -13.35 -12.19
CA ILE A 176 -9.18 -12.43 -13.26
C ILE A 176 -9.30 -13.12 -14.62
N VAL A 177 -8.76 -14.33 -14.76
CA VAL A 177 -8.75 -15.11 -16.01
C VAL A 177 -10.16 -15.35 -16.54
N ARG A 178 -11.11 -15.73 -15.68
CA ARG A 178 -12.52 -15.94 -16.07
C ARG A 178 -13.18 -14.74 -16.74
N VAL A 179 -12.73 -13.53 -16.44
CA VAL A 179 -13.23 -12.30 -17.05
C VAL A 179 -12.46 -11.99 -18.33
N LEU A 180 -11.13 -12.07 -18.28
CA LEU A 180 -10.27 -11.67 -19.39
C LEU A 180 -10.34 -12.62 -20.59
N GLU A 181 -10.56 -13.92 -20.35
CA GLU A 181 -10.68 -14.92 -21.43
C GLU A 181 -11.91 -14.71 -22.33
N GLN A 182 -12.90 -13.93 -21.86
CA GLN A 182 -14.08 -13.55 -22.64
C GLN A 182 -13.77 -12.51 -23.73
N ILE A 183 -12.54 -11.98 -23.75
CA ILE A 183 -12.08 -10.95 -24.69
C ILE A 183 -10.90 -11.52 -25.50
N PRO A 184 -11.16 -12.48 -26.41
CA PRO A 184 -10.11 -13.26 -27.08
C PRO A 184 -9.19 -12.44 -28.00
N GLN A 185 -9.63 -11.25 -28.41
CA GLN A 185 -8.89 -10.34 -29.29
C GLN A 185 -7.76 -9.57 -28.59
N VAL A 186 -7.59 -9.74 -27.28
CA VAL A 186 -6.54 -9.06 -26.49
C VAL A 186 -5.62 -10.10 -25.88
N ASN A 187 -4.31 -9.94 -26.00
CA ASN A 187 -3.36 -10.73 -25.23
C ASN A 187 -3.22 -10.13 -23.83
N TRP A 188 -3.45 -10.93 -22.80
CA TRP A 188 -3.40 -10.48 -21.41
C TRP A 188 -2.20 -11.06 -20.69
N LYS A 189 -1.51 -10.21 -19.93
CA LYS A 189 -0.45 -10.62 -19.02
C LYS A 189 -0.80 -10.23 -17.59
N VAL A 190 -1.13 -11.23 -16.77
CA VAL A 190 -1.58 -11.05 -15.39
C VAL A 190 -0.45 -11.37 -14.43
N PHE A 191 -0.07 -10.41 -13.59
CA PHE A 191 0.81 -10.68 -12.45
C PHE A 191 -0.05 -10.97 -11.21
N SER A 192 0.18 -12.12 -10.58
CA SER A 192 -0.58 -12.57 -9.41
C SER A 192 0.32 -12.90 -8.23
N LYS A 193 0.00 -12.36 -7.06
CA LYS A 193 0.75 -12.65 -5.82
C LYS A 193 0.41 -14.00 -5.20
N HIS A 194 -0.62 -14.68 -5.74
CA HIS A 194 -1.10 -15.96 -5.24
C HIS A 194 -0.47 -17.15 -5.99
N GLU A 195 0.27 -16.88 -7.06
CA GLU A 195 0.85 -17.90 -7.92
C GLU A 195 2.35 -17.99 -7.70
N GLY A 196 2.88 -19.20 -7.56
CA GLY A 196 4.32 -19.46 -7.44
C GLY A 196 4.99 -19.83 -8.76
N LYS A 197 4.21 -20.11 -9.81
CA LYS A 197 4.69 -20.53 -11.13
C LYS A 197 3.86 -19.86 -12.21
N SER A 198 4.49 -19.62 -13.36
CA SER A 198 3.79 -19.10 -14.53
C SER A 198 2.92 -20.19 -15.19
N TRP A 199 1.79 -19.78 -15.72
CA TRP A 199 0.88 -20.65 -16.49
C TRP A 199 0.06 -19.81 -17.48
N GLN A 200 -0.66 -20.48 -18.37
CA GLN A 200 -1.48 -19.82 -19.39
C GLN A 200 -2.82 -20.53 -19.53
N GLN A 201 -3.88 -19.73 -19.72
CA GLN A 201 -5.22 -20.21 -20.06
C GLN A 201 -5.79 -19.28 -21.13
N ALA A 202 -6.21 -19.86 -22.26
CA ALA A 202 -6.63 -19.11 -23.44
C ALA A 202 -5.60 -18.02 -23.83
N ASN A 203 -6.07 -16.78 -24.01
CA ASN A 203 -5.29 -15.57 -24.31
C ASN A 203 -4.75 -14.87 -23.05
N VAL A 204 -4.74 -15.53 -21.88
CA VAL A 204 -4.29 -14.95 -20.60
C VAL A 204 -3.07 -15.70 -20.07
N ARG A 205 -1.92 -15.03 -20.05
CA ARG A 205 -0.69 -15.50 -19.40
C ARG A 205 -0.64 -14.99 -17.96
N VAL A 206 -0.47 -15.90 -17.01
CA VAL A 206 -0.34 -15.57 -15.58
C VAL A 206 1.09 -15.79 -15.14
N GLU A 207 1.65 -14.79 -14.46
CA GLU A 207 3.01 -14.81 -13.91
C GLU A 207 3.01 -14.51 -12.40
N PRO A 208 3.94 -15.10 -11.64
CA PRO A 208 4.18 -14.68 -10.25
C PRO A 208 4.65 -13.22 -10.21
N VAL A 209 4.27 -12.49 -9.16
CA VAL A 209 4.71 -11.09 -8.98
C VAL A 209 6.23 -11.01 -8.91
N ASN A 210 6.80 -10.19 -9.80
CA ASN A 210 8.22 -9.84 -9.80
C ASN A 210 8.36 -8.38 -10.23
N ASN A 211 9.02 -7.55 -9.40
CA ASN A 211 9.11 -6.11 -9.63
C ASN A 211 9.80 -5.77 -10.97
N GLU A 212 10.90 -6.46 -11.30
CA GLU A 212 11.64 -6.20 -12.54
C GLU A 212 10.81 -6.59 -13.76
N ARG A 213 10.25 -7.81 -13.76
CA ARG A 213 9.40 -8.28 -14.87
C ARG A 213 8.15 -7.44 -15.05
N PHE A 214 7.56 -6.95 -13.95
CA PHE A 214 6.41 -6.06 -14.01
C PHE A 214 6.79 -4.70 -14.60
N SER A 215 7.85 -4.06 -14.09
CA SER A 215 8.31 -2.76 -14.57
C SER A 215 8.81 -2.76 -16.02
N HIS A 216 9.40 -3.87 -16.48
CA HIS A 216 9.90 -4.01 -17.85
C HIS A 216 8.91 -4.70 -18.79
N SER A 217 7.70 -5.03 -18.33
CA SER A 217 6.73 -5.66 -19.22
C SER A 217 6.27 -4.63 -20.27
N PRO A 218 6.50 -4.88 -21.57
CA PRO A 218 6.01 -3.98 -22.61
C PRO A 218 4.49 -4.09 -22.63
N GLY A 219 3.82 -3.06 -22.12
CA GLY A 219 2.37 -2.99 -22.09
C GLY A 219 1.86 -2.10 -23.21
N ARG A 220 0.67 -2.40 -23.73
CA ARG A 220 -0.05 -1.46 -24.59
C ARG A 220 -0.42 -0.22 -23.78
N LEU A 221 0.20 0.92 -24.10
CA LEU A 221 -0.13 2.19 -23.46
C LEU A 221 -1.53 2.63 -23.87
N GLN A 222 -2.48 2.64 -22.94
CA GLN A 222 -3.71 3.42 -23.11
C GLN A 222 -3.41 4.85 -22.72
N ARG A 223 -3.44 5.75 -23.70
CA ARG A 223 -3.44 7.20 -23.44
C ARG A 223 -4.76 7.55 -22.74
N SER A 224 -4.68 8.36 -21.69
CA SER A 224 -5.88 8.98 -21.16
C SER A 224 -6.53 9.84 -22.27
N PRO A 225 -7.86 10.04 -22.26
CA PRO A 225 -8.54 10.86 -23.26
C PRO A 225 -8.00 12.31 -23.36
N ASP A 226 -7.32 12.79 -22.32
CA ASP A 226 -6.71 14.12 -22.24
C ASP A 226 -5.20 14.14 -22.60
N GLY A 227 -4.66 13.05 -23.13
CA GLY A 227 -3.32 13.00 -23.73
C GLY A 227 -2.15 13.04 -22.75
N ARG A 228 -2.39 12.94 -21.43
CA ARG A 228 -1.31 12.94 -20.44
C ARG A 228 -0.59 11.60 -20.40
N ARG A 229 0.73 11.66 -20.32
CA ARG A 229 1.58 10.53 -19.92
C ARG A 229 1.63 10.52 -18.39
N PHE A 230 1.35 9.36 -17.78
CA PHE A 230 1.67 9.12 -16.38
C PHE A 230 3.15 8.76 -16.25
#